data_AF-A0AB74CY69-F1
#
_entry.id   AF-A0AB74CY69-F1
#
_cell.length_a   1.000
_cell.length_b   1.000
_cell.length_c   1.000
_cell.angle_alpha   90.00
_cell.angle_beta   90.00
_cell.angle_gamma   90.00
#
_symmetry.space_group_name_H-M   'P 1'
#
loop_
_entity.id
_entity.type
_entity.pdbx_description
1 polymer ?
#
loop_
_entity_poly.entity_id
_entity_poly.type
_entity_poly.pdbx_seq_one_letter_code
_entity_poly.pdbx_strand_id
1 'polypeptide(L)' 'VPYLKLAGVVLCGWQMARALVVAHANRASDPAFFDAKIAIAQFYAEHILVQAGGLEASIVGAKGGEGVLALTEDQF' A
#
# COMPACT_ATOMS: atom_id res chain seq x y z
N VAL A 1 8.79 -7.99 -7.37
CA VAL A 1 9.86 -7.22 -6.70
C VAL A 1 9.25 -6.39 -5.57
N PRO A 2 9.62 -6.63 -4.30
CA PRO A 2 8.96 -6.03 -3.13
C PRO A 2 8.98 -4.49 -3.09
N TYR A 3 10.13 -3.87 -3.39
CA TYR A 3 10.27 -2.42 -3.37
C TYR A 3 9.34 -1.70 -4.36
N LEU A 4 9.24 -2.20 -5.59
CA LEU A 4 8.34 -1.62 -6.60
C LEU A 4 6.87 -1.71 -6.15
N LYS A 5 6.48 -2.83 -5.52
CA LYS A 5 5.13 -2.99 -4.98
C LYS A 5 4.87 -2.04 -3.81
N LEU A 6 5.83 -1.89 -2.90
CA LEU A 6 5.74 -0.93 -1.79
C LEU A 6 5.54 0.50 -2.31
N ALA A 7 6.36 0.93 -3.27
CA ALA A 7 6.25 2.24 -3.88
C ALA A 7 4.84 2.46 -4.49
N GLY A 8 4.32 1.47 -5.23
CA GLY A 8 2.98 1.51 -5.78
C GLY A 8 1.89 1.64 -4.71
N VAL A 9 1.97 0.87 -3.63
CA VAL A 9 0.99 0.90 -2.53
C VAL A 9 0.97 2.27 -1.84
N VAL A 10 2.14 2.81 -1.50
CA VAL A 10 2.25 4.09 -0.78
C VAL A 10 1.80 5.26 -1.67
N LEU A 11 2.25 5.32 -2.93
CA LEU A 11 1.91 6.40 -3.84
C LEU A 11 0.42 6.40 -4.20
N CYS A 12 -0.19 5.23 -4.42
CA CYS A 12 -1.62 5.11 -4.63
C CYS A 12 -2.40 5.53 -3.38
N GLY A 13 -1.96 5.14 -2.18
CA GLY A 13 -2.56 5.59 -0.92
C GLY A 13 -2.56 7.12 -0.78
N TRP A 14 -1.46 7.77 -1.15
CA TRP A 14 -1.38 9.24 -1.19
C TRP A 14 -2.41 9.85 -2.16
N GLN A 15 -2.54 9.29 -3.37
CA GLN A 15 -3.56 9.78 -4.32
C GLN A 15 -4.99 9.54 -3.82
N MET A 16 -5.27 8.43 -3.15
CA MET A 16 -6.57 8.16 -2.53
C MET A 16 -6.90 9.17 -1.42
N ALA A 17 -5.92 9.52 -0.58
CA ALA A 17 -6.10 10.56 0.44
C ALA A 17 -6.40 11.93 -0.21
N ARG A 18 -5.71 12.30 -1.29
CA ARG A 18 -6.03 13.54 -2.03
C ARG A 18 -7.43 13.51 -2.63
N ALA A 19 -7.82 12.39 -3.22
CA ALA A 19 -9.17 12.21 -3.77
C ALA A 19 -10.24 12.28 -2.67
N LEU A 20 -9.97 11.74 -1.48
CA LEU A 20 -10.86 11.80 -0.31
C LEU A 20 -11.14 13.24 0.12
N VAL A 21 -10.11 14.08 0.19
CA VAL A 21 -10.26 15.52 0.53
C VAL A 21 -11.17 16.22 -0.47
N VAL A 22 -10.95 15.99 -1.77
CA VAL A 22 -11.79 16.57 -2.84
C VAL A 22 -13.22 16.03 -2.78
N ALA A 23 -13.39 14.74 -2.49
CA ALA A 23 -14.70 14.10 -2.40
C ALA A 23 -15.53 14.68 -1.25
N HIS A 24 -14.94 14.89 -0.08
CA HIS A 24 -15.62 15.57 1.01
C HIS A 24 -16.01 17.00 0.66
N ALA A 25 -15.13 17.75 -0.01
CA ALA A 25 -15.39 19.14 -0.38
C ALA A 25 -16.52 19.29 -1.42
N ASN A 26 -16.67 18.33 -2.33
CA ASN A 26 -17.64 18.39 -3.42
C ASN A 26 -18.87 17.50 -3.21
N ARG A 27 -18.97 16.81 -2.06
CA ARG A 27 -20.03 15.82 -1.79
C ARG A 27 -21.44 16.31 -2.13
N ALA A 28 -21.75 17.57 -1.86
CA ALA A 28 -23.08 18.13 -2.09
C ALA A 28 -23.47 18.23 -3.58
N SER A 29 -22.52 18.26 -4.52
CA SER A 29 -22.83 18.40 -5.94
C SER A 29 -23.21 17.07 -6.60
N ASP A 30 -22.70 15.95 -6.10
CA ASP A 30 -23.09 14.60 -6.50
C ASP A 30 -22.84 13.61 -5.34
N PRO A 31 -23.80 13.48 -4.41
CA PRO A 31 -23.61 12.67 -3.21
C PRO A 31 -23.30 11.21 -3.52
N ALA A 32 -23.94 10.63 -4.54
CA ALA A 32 -23.77 9.22 -4.88
C ALA A 32 -22.34 8.94 -5.39
N PHE A 33 -21.83 9.80 -6.28
CA PHE A 33 -20.46 9.65 -6.79
C PHE A 33 -19.40 9.86 -5.71
N PHE A 34 -19.54 10.92 -4.91
CA PHE A 34 -18.53 11.26 -3.91
C PHE A 34 -18.55 10.33 -2.70
N ASP A 35 -19.70 9.79 -2.30
CA ASP A 35 -19.77 8.76 -1.25
C ASP A 35 -19.07 7.47 -1.70
N ALA A 36 -19.23 7.09 -2.96
CA ALA A 36 -18.47 5.96 -3.52
C ALA A 36 -16.96 6.23 -3.50
N LYS A 37 -16.51 7.45 -3.82
CA LYS A 37 -15.08 7.82 -3.75
C LYS A 37 -14.54 7.80 -2.32
N ILE A 38 -15.31 8.28 -1.35
CA ILE A 38 -14.96 8.22 0.07
C ILE A 38 -14.77 6.76 0.50
N ALA A 39 -15.75 5.90 0.20
CA ALA A 39 -15.71 4.48 0.54
C ALA A 39 -14.50 3.75 -0.09
N ILE A 40 -14.19 4.03 -1.36
CA ILE A 40 -13.03 3.47 -2.05
C ILE A 40 -11.72 3.89 -1.37
N ALA A 41 -11.58 5.17 -1.01
CA ALA A 41 -10.38 5.67 -0.36
C ALA A 41 -10.18 5.05 1.03
N GLN A 42 -11.26 4.91 1.81
CA GLN A 42 -11.25 4.23 3.11
C GLN A 42 -10.87 2.75 2.98
N PHE A 43 -11.50 2.03 2.04
CA PHE A 43 -11.15 0.64 1.77
C PHE A 43 -9.66 0.48 1.43
N TYR A 44 -9.13 1.36 0.56
CA TYR A 44 -7.72 1.33 0.20
C TYR A 44 -6.82 1.51 1.43
N ALA A 45 -7.13 2.49 2.29
CA ALA A 45 -6.36 2.76 3.50
C ALA A 45 -6.38 1.57 4.47
N GLU A 46 -7.53 0.94 4.65
CA GLU A 46 -7.73 -0.12 5.65
C GLU A 46 -7.30 -1.51 5.16
N HIS A 47 -7.35 -1.79 3.86
CA HIS A 47 -7.14 -3.14 3.32
C HIS A 47 -5.88 -3.27 2.45
N ILE A 48 -5.46 -2.19 1.80
CA ILE A 48 -4.33 -2.23 0.85
C ILE A 48 -3.10 -1.55 1.46
N LEU A 49 -3.25 -0.32 1.98
CA LEU A 49 -2.14 0.45 2.52
C LEU A 49 -1.50 -0.22 3.75
N VAL A 50 -2.27 -0.99 4.52
CA VAL A 50 -1.76 -1.80 5.65
C VAL A 50 -0.67 -2.78 5.26
N GLN A 51 -0.59 -3.18 3.98
CA GLN A 51 0.47 -4.06 3.47
C GLN A 51 1.84 -3.37 3.43
N ALA A 52 1.91 -2.04 3.48
CA ALA A 52 3.14 -1.27 3.33
C ALA A 52 4.19 -1.67 4.40
N GLY A 53 3.77 -1.84 5.67
CA GLY A 53 4.69 -2.25 6.73
C GLY A 53 5.26 -3.65 6.51
N GLY A 54 4.44 -4.60 6.06
CA GLY A 54 4.91 -5.96 5.74
C GLY A 54 5.85 -5.99 4.53
N LEU A 55 5.59 -5.16 3.52
CA LEU A 55 6.47 -5.01 2.36
C LEU A 55 7.80 -4.37 2.74
N GLU A 56 7.80 -3.34 3.58
CA GLU A 56 9.01 -2.72 4.13
C GLU A 56 9.84 -3.74 4.89
N ALA A 57 9.23 -4.48 5.83
CA ALA A 57 9.90 -5.53 6.58
C ALA A 57 10.53 -6.61 5.68
N SER A 58 9.85 -6.98 4.57
CA SER A 58 10.39 -7.94 3.60
C SER A 58 11.62 -7.43 2.83
N ILE A 59 11.80 -6.10 2.75
CA ILE A 59 12.93 -5.46 2.06
C ILE A 59 14.10 -5.30 3.03
N VAL A 60 13.84 -4.81 4.25
CA VAL A 60 14.89 -4.45 5.21
C VAL A 60 15.28 -5.58 6.17
N GLY A 61 14.43 -6.62 6.29
CA GLY A 61 14.61 -7.70 7.24
C GLY A 61 15.70 -8.71 6.88
N ALA A 62 16.22 -8.68 5.65
CA ALA A 62 17.28 -9.56 5.21
C ALA A 62 18.61 -9.20 5.90
N LYS A 63 19.03 -10.05 6.85
CA LYS A 63 20.37 -9.99 7.44
C LYS A 63 21.30 -10.93 6.68
N GLY A 64 22.49 -10.45 6.34
CA GLY A 64 23.48 -11.27 5.64
C GLY A 64 23.84 -12.51 6.46
N GLY A 65 23.81 -13.69 5.81
CA GLY A 65 24.16 -14.96 6.46
C GLY A 65 23.04 -15.64 7.24
N GLU A 66 21.77 -15.21 7.10
CA GLU A 66 20.61 -15.87 7.68
C GLU A 66 19.63 -16.39 6.60
N GLY A 67 18.91 -17.48 6.90
CA GLY A 67 17.87 -18.04 6.02
C GLY A 67 18.39 -18.45 4.64
N VAL A 68 17.68 -18.08 3.58
CA VAL A 68 18.06 -18.38 2.18
C VAL A 68 19.44 -17.81 1.83
N LEU A 69 19.85 -16.71 2.44
CA LEU A 69 21.18 -16.10 2.20
C LEU A 69 22.33 -16.88 2.85
N ALA A 70 22.03 -17.86 3.70
CA ALA A 70 23.00 -18.74 4.35
C ALA A 70 23.18 -20.09 3.64
N LEU A 71 22.28 -20.42 2.71
CA LEU A 71 22.29 -21.71 2.03
C LEU A 71 23.44 -21.78 1.02
N THR A 72 24.09 -22.94 0.97
CA THR A 72 25.03 -23.28 -0.11
C THR A 72 24.29 -23.79 -1.33
N GLU A 73 24.95 -23.78 -2.49
CA GLU A 73 24.33 -24.21 -3.76
C GLU A 73 23.77 -25.64 -3.69
N ASP A 74 24.49 -26.56 -3.04
CA ASP A 74 24.09 -27.96 -2.87
C ASP A 74 22.82 -28.17 -2.01
N GLN A 75 22.28 -27.11 -1.41
CA GLN A 75 21.10 -27.15 -0.54
C GLN A 75 19.80 -26.66 -1.23
N PHE A 76 19.87 -26.29 -2.53
CA PHE A 76 18.71 -25.91 -3.36
C PHE A 76 18.25 -27.07 -4.26
#